data_AF-A0A6H1TYI5-F1
#
_entry.id   AF-A0A6H1TYI5-F1
#
_cell.length_a   1.000
_cell.length_b   1.000
_cell.length_c   1.000
_cell.angle_alpha   90.00
_cell.angle_beta   90.00
_cell.angle_gamma   90.00
#
_symmetry.space_group_name_H-M   'P 1'
#
loop_
_entity.id
_entity.type
_entity.pdbx_description
1 polymer ?
#
loop_
_entity_poly.entity_id
_entity_poly.type
_entity_poly.pdbx_seq_one_letter_code
_entity_poly.pdbx_strand_id
1 'polypeptide(L)'
;MNPANSRFYRPVAPWSGRLILPFYAERRPDGGVFILLENAPKAYRHLLGQYLWVRWHPQSRHRTWIDRATIDLRFDEVTWQTMEKIGTFHPTRLDGWKQVSPLESLAGSRADDDVRVQLDVVEVLQDGPLWVVEIDDEPIQLSGVKKALIQFIAPAGEKRYRVAHYNPKTEGFDASSEVMSFPKAGTVYAVDPVEQSSIKNIEKSPLNDGGWYVYGDFDESGTFAVEAIEPVEALQLGPTRMVTGRDETLDYFLDTKWEPMPVGQVRQTLVDNNGAIVPETERTPEYMKRRTRELWYKGDTALVVHTFGWRGGKRGRNLPFGFVTGHFSFGFATVVTDEFTGKLRFDLVYRQIYAHNRNAIVSGAQYWHQYMGNLERGWMYTIAVSDVVVRLPELTVPYELGDRTFDPLGAIVQQLALMAARYRTGPGNGASVVTPATSCVKDSHQALFAAIAQLRQEVFADPTVKQWLEANPKDFHVGRFRRLEALLDDVERSMLIPLGYVPKGWRGDNEDVAIHRNGNFLDLGAMKEALLAWKTMLPRRGEMELMRVLNRHGATSIDCQCAKVGGEVPDIEPQAPTVIL
;
A
#
# COMPACT_ATOMS: atom_id res chain seq x y z
N MET A 1 4.73 -24.78 -21.08
CA MET A 1 5.60 -24.75 -19.89
C MET A 1 6.66 -25.84 -20.01
N ASN A 2 7.95 -25.55 -19.84
CA ASN A 2 8.96 -26.59 -19.66
C ASN A 2 8.73 -27.27 -18.29
N PRO A 3 8.36 -28.56 -18.22
CA PRO A 3 8.01 -29.22 -16.97
C PRO A 3 9.12 -29.14 -15.91
N ALA A 4 10.39 -29.09 -16.35
CA ALA A 4 11.55 -29.01 -15.48
C ALA A 4 11.61 -27.73 -14.63
N ASN A 5 11.09 -26.60 -15.13
CA ASN A 5 11.13 -25.31 -14.44
C ASN A 5 9.90 -25.06 -13.55
N SER A 6 8.85 -25.86 -13.69
CA SER A 6 7.59 -25.67 -12.95
C SER A 6 7.74 -25.64 -11.43
N ARG A 7 8.70 -26.40 -10.90
CA ARG A 7 8.99 -26.48 -9.48
C ARG A 7 9.51 -25.17 -8.85
N PHE A 8 10.01 -24.23 -9.66
CA PHE A 8 10.56 -22.96 -9.18
C PHE A 8 9.52 -21.85 -9.05
N TYR A 9 8.30 -22.09 -9.54
CA TYR A 9 7.21 -21.13 -9.47
C TYR A 9 6.27 -21.46 -8.32
N ARG A 10 5.73 -20.43 -7.70
CA ARG A 10 4.70 -20.50 -6.66
C ARG A 10 3.54 -19.58 -7.05
N PRO A 11 2.29 -19.93 -6.70
CA PRO A 11 1.18 -18.98 -6.86
C PRO A 11 1.48 -17.71 -6.05
N VAL A 12 1.11 -16.53 -6.57
CA VAL A 12 1.29 -15.28 -5.83
C VAL A 12 0.41 -15.26 -4.58
N ALA A 13 -0.82 -15.79 -4.70
CA ALA A 13 -1.78 -15.92 -3.62
C ALA A 13 -2.60 -17.22 -3.75
N PRO A 14 -3.16 -17.77 -2.66
CA PRO A 14 -3.97 -18.99 -2.71
C PRO A 14 -5.23 -18.87 -3.60
N TRP A 15 -5.93 -17.75 -3.47
CA TRP A 15 -7.07 -17.36 -4.30
C TRP A 15 -6.74 -16.07 -5.02
N SER A 16 -6.60 -16.12 -6.34
CA SER A 16 -6.40 -14.92 -7.13
C SER A 16 -7.02 -15.04 -8.51
N GLY A 17 -7.29 -13.89 -9.10
CA GLY A 17 -7.82 -13.82 -10.45
C GLY A 17 -8.01 -12.39 -10.90
N ARG A 18 -8.52 -12.26 -12.11
CA ARG A 18 -8.79 -10.98 -12.76
C ARG A 18 -10.25 -10.60 -12.60
N LEU A 19 -10.51 -9.48 -11.94
CA LEU A 19 -11.86 -8.95 -11.80
C LEU A 19 -12.37 -8.50 -13.17
N ILE A 20 -13.65 -8.77 -13.41
CA ILE A 20 -14.36 -8.40 -14.62
C ILE A 20 -15.64 -7.70 -14.20
N LEU A 21 -15.79 -6.45 -14.62
CA LEU A 21 -17.03 -5.71 -14.38
C LEU A 21 -18.12 -6.28 -15.32
N PRO A 22 -19.26 -6.75 -14.79
CA PRO A 22 -20.34 -7.30 -15.62
C PRO A 22 -20.90 -6.25 -16.58
N PHE A 23 -21.54 -6.69 -17.66
CA PHE A 23 -22.36 -5.75 -18.42
C PHE A 23 -23.54 -5.28 -17.57
N TYR A 24 -24.04 -4.07 -17.84
CA TYR A 24 -25.14 -3.49 -17.08
C TYR A 24 -26.37 -4.42 -17.00
N ALA A 25 -26.65 -5.18 -18.06
CA ALA A 25 -27.76 -6.14 -18.13
C ALA A 25 -27.56 -7.40 -17.26
N GLU A 26 -26.32 -7.73 -16.90
CA GLU A 26 -25.95 -8.91 -16.10
C GLU A 26 -25.70 -8.56 -14.63
N ARG A 27 -25.78 -7.27 -14.30
CA ARG A 27 -25.48 -6.72 -12.99
C ARG A 27 -26.34 -7.36 -11.91
N ARG A 28 -25.71 -7.81 -10.82
CA ARG A 28 -26.42 -8.36 -9.65
C ARG A 28 -26.81 -7.25 -8.66
N PRO A 29 -27.98 -7.34 -8.00
CA PRO A 29 -28.38 -6.38 -6.96
C PRO A 29 -27.48 -6.34 -5.73
N ASP A 30 -26.73 -7.42 -5.48
CA ASP A 30 -25.74 -7.50 -4.39
C ASP A 30 -24.43 -6.76 -4.71
N GLY A 31 -24.33 -6.13 -5.89
CA GLY A 31 -23.14 -5.40 -6.32
C GLY A 31 -21.93 -6.29 -6.57
N GLY A 32 -22.14 -7.59 -6.78
CA GLY A 32 -21.09 -8.55 -7.11
C GLY A 32 -20.51 -8.32 -8.52
N VAL A 33 -19.31 -8.84 -8.73
CA VAL A 33 -18.57 -8.77 -10.00
C VAL A 33 -18.10 -10.15 -10.44
N PHE A 34 -17.68 -10.30 -11.69
CA PHE A 34 -17.06 -11.54 -12.12
C PHE A 34 -15.57 -11.59 -11.73
N ILE A 35 -15.03 -12.78 -11.58
CA ILE A 35 -13.60 -13.05 -11.56
C ILE A 35 -13.27 -14.19 -12.52
N LEU A 36 -12.25 -13.98 -13.37
CA LEU A 36 -11.58 -15.07 -14.05
C LEU A 36 -10.55 -15.66 -13.08
N LEU A 37 -10.81 -16.87 -12.59
CA LEU A 37 -10.02 -17.47 -11.52
C LEU A 37 -8.68 -18.00 -12.06
N GLU A 38 -7.57 -17.52 -11.50
CA GLU A 38 -6.21 -17.84 -11.96
C GLU A 38 -5.44 -18.72 -10.95
N ASN A 39 -5.71 -18.56 -9.65
CA ASN A 39 -5.21 -19.45 -8.59
C ASN A 39 -6.33 -19.84 -7.63
N ALA A 40 -6.28 -21.09 -7.15
CA ALA A 40 -7.19 -21.62 -6.17
C ALA A 40 -6.50 -22.74 -5.35
N PRO A 41 -6.91 -22.96 -4.08
CA PRO A 41 -6.48 -24.10 -3.30
C PRO A 41 -6.79 -25.43 -3.99
N LYS A 42 -6.09 -26.50 -3.57
CA LYS A 42 -6.16 -27.82 -4.20
C LYS A 42 -7.60 -28.34 -4.41
N ALA A 43 -8.50 -28.12 -3.45
CA ALA A 43 -9.90 -28.55 -3.50
C ALA A 43 -10.69 -27.89 -4.65
N TYR A 44 -10.32 -26.67 -5.05
CA TYR A 44 -11.05 -25.84 -6.01
C TYR A 44 -10.33 -25.68 -7.36
N ARG A 45 -9.26 -26.46 -7.61
CA ARG A 45 -8.49 -26.37 -8.86
C ARG A 45 -9.31 -26.65 -10.13
N HIS A 46 -10.43 -27.35 -10.01
CA HIS A 46 -11.35 -27.58 -11.12
C HIS A 46 -12.01 -26.29 -11.62
N LEU A 47 -11.98 -25.20 -10.83
CA LEU A 47 -12.53 -23.87 -11.17
C LEU A 47 -11.53 -22.95 -11.88
N LEU A 48 -10.26 -23.34 -12.01
CA LEU A 48 -9.25 -22.51 -12.67
C LEU A 48 -9.62 -22.26 -14.14
N GLY A 49 -9.46 -21.01 -14.58
CA GLY A 49 -9.84 -20.55 -15.93
C GLY A 49 -11.33 -20.34 -16.14
N GLN A 50 -12.17 -20.52 -15.12
CA GLN A 50 -13.61 -20.25 -15.19
C GLN A 50 -13.93 -18.82 -14.73
N TYR A 51 -15.10 -18.34 -15.15
CA TYR A 51 -15.72 -17.12 -14.64
C TYR A 51 -16.59 -17.48 -13.44
N LEU A 52 -16.33 -16.85 -12.30
CA LEU A 52 -17.10 -17.00 -11.07
C LEU A 52 -17.65 -15.64 -10.65
N TRP A 53 -18.75 -15.63 -9.92
CA TRP A 53 -19.19 -14.42 -9.22
C TRP A 53 -18.38 -14.23 -7.95
N VAL A 54 -18.06 -12.99 -7.62
CA VAL A 54 -17.49 -12.56 -6.34
C VAL A 54 -18.46 -11.60 -5.68
N ARG A 55 -18.78 -11.84 -4.41
CA ARG A 55 -19.59 -10.94 -3.60
C ARG A 55 -19.11 -10.89 -2.15
N TRP A 56 -19.51 -9.85 -1.44
CA TRP A 56 -19.33 -9.78 0.00
C TRP A 56 -20.16 -10.86 0.71
N HIS A 57 -19.57 -11.48 1.73
CA HIS A 57 -20.31 -12.39 2.61
C HIS A 57 -21.50 -11.63 3.26
N PRO A 58 -22.71 -12.22 3.34
CA PRO A 58 -23.89 -11.54 3.85
C PRO A 58 -23.75 -11.00 5.28
N GLN A 59 -22.94 -11.66 6.11
CA GLN A 59 -22.67 -11.28 7.49
C GLN A 59 -21.30 -10.62 7.63
N SER A 60 -20.76 -10.04 6.55
CA SER A 60 -19.44 -9.43 6.60
C SER A 60 -19.38 -8.34 7.67
N ARG A 61 -18.29 -8.38 8.45
CA ARG A 61 -17.97 -7.35 9.46
C ARG A 61 -17.77 -5.96 8.84
N HIS A 62 -17.69 -5.87 7.52
CA HIS A 62 -17.45 -4.66 6.75
C HIS A 62 -18.71 -4.00 6.18
N ARG A 63 -19.90 -4.56 6.46
CA ARG A 63 -21.19 -4.08 5.93
C ARG A 63 -21.37 -2.56 6.05
N THR A 64 -21.07 -2.00 7.21
CA THR A 64 -21.24 -0.56 7.47
C THR A 64 -20.47 0.32 6.50
N TRP A 65 -19.20 -0.01 6.22
CA TRP A 65 -18.41 0.83 5.31
C TRP A 65 -18.73 0.53 3.84
N ILE A 66 -19.06 -0.72 3.51
CA ILE A 66 -19.49 -1.10 2.15
C ILE A 66 -20.73 -0.30 1.73
N ASP A 67 -21.73 -0.23 2.61
CA ASP A 67 -22.96 0.52 2.37
C ASP A 67 -22.67 2.02 2.25
N ARG A 68 -21.79 2.59 3.11
CA ARG A 68 -21.36 4.01 3.06
C ARG A 68 -20.52 4.38 1.83
N ALA A 69 -19.91 3.39 1.18
CA ALA A 69 -19.11 3.55 -0.03
C ALA A 69 -19.93 3.37 -1.32
N THR A 70 -21.14 2.81 -1.21
CA THR A 70 -22.00 2.53 -2.35
C THR A 70 -22.70 3.81 -2.80
N ILE A 71 -22.51 4.21 -4.06
CA ILE A 71 -22.97 5.53 -4.53
C ILE A 71 -23.39 5.49 -5.99
N ASP A 72 -24.28 6.39 -6.39
CA ASP A 72 -24.57 6.63 -7.81
C ASP A 72 -23.37 7.27 -8.51
N LEU A 73 -23.12 6.90 -9.76
CA LEU A 73 -22.03 7.45 -10.55
C LEU A 73 -22.54 8.15 -11.80
N ARG A 74 -22.22 9.43 -11.96
CA ARG A 74 -22.52 10.20 -13.17
C ARG A 74 -21.48 11.27 -13.42
N PHE A 75 -20.82 11.20 -14.56
CA PHE A 75 -19.72 12.10 -14.89
C PHE A 75 -20.20 13.54 -15.07
N ASP A 76 -19.40 14.45 -14.53
CA ASP A 76 -19.58 15.89 -14.66
C ASP A 76 -18.49 16.51 -15.53
N GLU A 77 -18.58 17.83 -15.74
CA GLU A 77 -17.61 18.57 -16.55
C GLU A 77 -16.19 18.45 -16.01
N VAL A 78 -16.00 18.37 -14.68
CA VAL A 78 -14.67 18.22 -14.07
C VAL A 78 -14.02 16.93 -14.54
N THR A 79 -14.77 15.83 -14.48
CA THR A 79 -14.30 14.49 -14.87
C THR A 79 -13.87 14.45 -16.34
N TRP A 80 -14.70 15.00 -17.23
CA TRP A 80 -14.37 15.10 -18.65
C TRP A 80 -13.13 15.98 -18.89
N GLN A 81 -13.03 17.12 -18.21
CA GLN A 81 -11.88 18.01 -18.37
C GLN A 81 -10.57 17.40 -17.87
N THR A 82 -10.57 16.65 -16.76
CA THR A 82 -9.33 15.98 -16.29
C THR A 82 -8.90 14.87 -17.23
N MET A 83 -9.84 14.12 -17.78
CA MET A 83 -9.54 13.12 -18.82
C MET A 83 -8.93 13.77 -20.06
N GLU A 84 -9.58 14.78 -20.63
CA GLU A 84 -9.18 15.40 -21.90
C GLU A 84 -7.89 16.22 -21.80
N LYS A 85 -7.73 17.01 -20.72
CA LYS A 85 -6.61 17.97 -20.60
C LYS A 85 -5.41 17.42 -19.84
N ILE A 86 -5.66 16.54 -18.86
CA ILE A 86 -4.60 16.02 -17.97
C ILE A 86 -4.22 14.59 -18.36
N GLY A 87 -5.10 13.84 -19.05
CA GLY A 87 -4.85 12.47 -19.47
C GLY A 87 -4.91 11.48 -18.30
N THR A 88 -5.78 11.73 -17.31
CA THR A 88 -6.01 10.83 -16.17
C THR A 88 -6.96 9.71 -16.58
N PHE A 89 -6.76 8.51 -16.03
CA PHE A 89 -7.67 7.39 -16.23
C PHE A 89 -8.83 7.48 -15.22
N HIS A 90 -10.05 7.26 -15.69
CA HIS A 90 -11.30 7.34 -14.92
C HIS A 90 -12.18 6.10 -15.20
N PRO A 91 -13.12 5.76 -14.31
CA PRO A 91 -13.97 4.58 -14.44
C PRO A 91 -15.11 4.77 -15.46
N THR A 92 -14.78 5.02 -16.72
CA THR A 92 -15.74 5.39 -17.79
C THR A 92 -16.83 4.35 -18.00
N ARG A 93 -16.54 3.06 -17.74
CA ARG A 93 -17.50 1.96 -17.85
C ARG A 93 -18.64 2.03 -16.83
N LEU A 94 -18.46 2.79 -15.74
CA LEU A 94 -19.42 2.95 -14.67
C LEU A 94 -20.25 4.24 -14.80
N ASP A 95 -19.99 5.09 -15.79
CA ASP A 95 -20.75 6.34 -15.96
C ASP A 95 -22.24 6.04 -16.17
N GLY A 96 -23.09 6.72 -15.40
CA GLY A 96 -24.54 6.54 -15.38
C GLY A 96 -25.05 5.39 -14.51
N TRP A 97 -24.17 4.58 -13.91
CA TRP A 97 -24.60 3.50 -13.02
C TRP A 97 -25.14 4.03 -11.69
N LYS A 98 -26.04 3.26 -11.07
CA LYS A 98 -26.69 3.60 -9.79
C LYS A 98 -26.23 2.64 -8.71
N GLN A 99 -26.02 3.11 -7.47
CA GLN A 99 -25.61 2.26 -6.35
C GLN A 99 -24.37 1.41 -6.68
N VAL A 100 -23.33 2.01 -7.28
CA VAL A 100 -22.08 1.33 -7.61
C VAL A 100 -21.40 0.86 -6.33
N SER A 101 -21.19 -0.44 -6.21
CA SER A 101 -20.58 -1.06 -5.03
C SER A 101 -19.05 -0.86 -5.00
N PRO A 102 -18.38 -1.08 -3.85
CA PRO A 102 -16.91 -1.09 -3.78
C PRO A 102 -16.24 -2.14 -4.68
N LEU A 103 -16.90 -3.26 -4.98
CA LEU A 103 -16.38 -4.29 -5.90
C LEU A 103 -16.51 -3.83 -7.34
N GLU A 104 -17.65 -3.24 -7.71
CA GLU A 104 -17.88 -2.68 -9.04
C GLU A 104 -16.92 -1.52 -9.31
N SER A 105 -16.71 -0.62 -8.36
CA SER A 105 -15.76 0.49 -8.51
C SER A 105 -14.31 0.01 -8.64
N LEU A 106 -13.95 -1.12 -8.03
CA LEU A 106 -12.63 -1.72 -8.19
C LEU A 106 -12.48 -2.38 -9.57
N ALA A 107 -13.44 -3.22 -9.99
CA ALA A 107 -13.41 -3.91 -11.27
C ALA A 107 -13.50 -2.95 -12.46
N GLY A 108 -14.33 -1.91 -12.37
CA GLY A 108 -14.54 -0.89 -13.40
C GLY A 108 -13.60 0.32 -13.32
N SER A 109 -12.56 0.26 -12.50
CA SER A 109 -11.65 1.39 -12.26
C SER A 109 -10.80 1.78 -13.47
N ARG A 110 -10.68 0.88 -14.45
CA ARG A 110 -9.89 1.07 -15.68
C ARG A 110 -10.75 0.79 -16.91
N ALA A 111 -10.22 1.15 -18.08
CA ALA A 111 -10.90 0.93 -19.35
C ALA A 111 -11.10 -0.56 -19.66
N ASP A 112 -10.11 -1.39 -19.31
CA ASP A 112 -10.10 -2.83 -19.55
C ASP A 112 -10.20 -3.62 -18.24
N ASP A 113 -10.72 -4.84 -18.31
CA ASP A 113 -10.74 -5.79 -17.18
C ASP A 113 -9.33 -6.37 -16.97
N ASP A 114 -8.43 -5.56 -16.37
CA ASP A 114 -7.02 -5.88 -16.12
C ASP A 114 -6.63 -5.86 -14.63
N VAL A 115 -7.60 -5.64 -13.73
CA VAL A 115 -7.37 -5.59 -12.27
C VAL A 115 -7.30 -7.01 -11.72
N ARG A 116 -6.09 -7.48 -11.43
CA ARG A 116 -5.87 -8.74 -10.72
C ARG A 116 -5.81 -8.55 -9.21
N VAL A 117 -6.44 -9.47 -8.49
CA VAL A 117 -6.58 -9.39 -7.04
C VAL A 117 -6.35 -10.74 -6.35
N GLN A 118 -5.91 -10.68 -5.11
CA GLN A 118 -6.11 -11.72 -4.11
C GLN A 118 -7.48 -11.54 -3.46
N LEU A 119 -8.15 -12.66 -3.19
CA LEU A 119 -9.43 -12.70 -2.48
C LEU A 119 -9.27 -13.31 -1.08
N ASP A 120 -9.91 -12.71 -0.08
CA ASP A 120 -10.11 -13.31 1.25
C ASP A 120 -11.38 -14.17 1.25
N VAL A 121 -11.27 -15.36 0.66
CA VAL A 121 -12.41 -16.26 0.43
C VAL A 121 -12.85 -16.92 1.73
N VAL A 122 -14.10 -16.70 2.12
CA VAL A 122 -14.74 -17.35 3.28
C VAL A 122 -15.65 -18.50 2.88
N GLU A 123 -16.32 -18.41 1.73
CA GLU A 123 -17.23 -19.45 1.26
C GLU A 123 -17.21 -19.58 -0.26
N VAL A 124 -17.44 -20.80 -0.75
CA VAL A 124 -17.57 -21.10 -2.18
C VAL A 124 -18.87 -21.88 -2.39
N LEU A 125 -19.78 -21.27 -3.14
CA LEU A 125 -21.15 -21.74 -3.34
C LEU A 125 -21.39 -22.02 -4.82
N GLN A 126 -22.32 -22.93 -5.09
CA GLN A 126 -22.83 -23.14 -6.44
C GLN A 126 -24.20 -22.47 -6.57
N ASP A 127 -24.33 -21.54 -7.51
CA ASP A 127 -25.55 -20.77 -7.81
C ASP A 127 -25.99 -21.09 -9.25
N GLY A 128 -26.79 -22.15 -9.38
CA GLY A 128 -27.17 -22.70 -10.68
C GLY A 128 -25.95 -23.21 -11.48
N PRO A 129 -25.72 -22.72 -12.71
CA PRO A 129 -24.58 -23.15 -13.53
C PRO A 129 -23.26 -22.45 -13.15
N LEU A 130 -23.30 -21.40 -12.33
CA LEU A 130 -22.13 -20.60 -11.98
C LEU A 130 -21.72 -20.84 -10.52
N TRP A 131 -20.44 -20.61 -10.24
CA TRP A 131 -19.91 -20.60 -8.89
C TRP A 131 -19.88 -19.18 -8.35
N VAL A 132 -20.11 -19.05 -7.05
CA VAL A 132 -20.03 -17.79 -6.29
C VAL A 132 -18.96 -17.96 -5.22
N VAL A 133 -18.07 -17.00 -5.14
CA VAL A 133 -17.06 -16.86 -4.11
C VAL A 133 -17.45 -15.72 -3.20
N GLU A 134 -17.62 -16.01 -1.92
CA GLU A 134 -17.90 -14.99 -0.90
C GLU A 134 -16.62 -14.57 -0.20
N ILE A 135 -16.45 -13.26 -0.03
CA ILE A 135 -15.27 -12.66 0.61
C ILE A 135 -15.66 -11.84 1.84
N ASP A 136 -14.76 -11.75 2.82
CA ASP A 136 -14.98 -10.93 4.02
C ASP A 136 -14.15 -9.64 4.05
N ASP A 137 -13.04 -9.53 3.30
CA ASP A 137 -12.21 -8.30 3.20
C ASP A 137 -12.08 -7.78 1.75
N GLU A 138 -11.70 -6.51 1.60
CA GLU A 138 -11.47 -5.87 0.30
C GLU A 138 -10.42 -6.65 -0.50
N PRO A 139 -10.67 -6.97 -1.79
CA PRO A 139 -9.67 -7.59 -2.64
C PRO A 139 -8.36 -6.80 -2.71
N ILE A 140 -7.23 -7.49 -2.63
CA ILE A 140 -5.90 -6.87 -2.65
C ILE A 140 -5.30 -6.97 -4.04
N GLN A 141 -4.99 -5.84 -4.67
CA GLN A 141 -4.43 -5.82 -6.02
C GLN A 141 -3.01 -6.40 -6.04
N LEU A 142 -2.71 -7.19 -7.08
CA LEU A 142 -1.44 -7.88 -7.27
C LEU A 142 -1.00 -7.86 -8.75
N SER A 143 0.32 -8.00 -8.99
CA SER A 143 0.87 -8.29 -10.33
C SER A 143 1.14 -9.79 -10.50
N GLY A 144 0.86 -10.31 -11.70
CA GLY A 144 1.15 -11.69 -12.07
C GLY A 144 0.29 -12.75 -11.36
N VAL A 145 0.38 -13.99 -11.85
CA VAL A 145 -0.33 -15.15 -11.28
C VAL A 145 0.65 -16.03 -10.49
N LYS A 146 1.91 -16.06 -10.93
CA LYS A 146 2.98 -16.85 -10.33
C LYS A 146 4.14 -15.94 -9.98
N LYS A 147 4.95 -16.39 -9.02
CA LYS A 147 6.22 -15.77 -8.65
C LYS A 147 7.35 -16.79 -8.58
N ALA A 148 8.57 -16.32 -8.80
CA ALA A 148 9.81 -17.08 -8.64
C ALA A 148 10.90 -16.17 -8.05
N LEU A 149 11.93 -16.76 -7.43
CA LEU A 149 13.11 -16.06 -6.94
C LEU A 149 14.30 -16.34 -7.87
N ILE A 150 14.84 -15.29 -8.48
CA ILE A 150 15.85 -15.39 -9.54
C ILE A 150 17.00 -14.41 -9.36
N GLN A 151 18.09 -14.66 -10.07
CA GLN A 151 19.16 -13.71 -10.33
C GLN A 151 19.26 -13.44 -11.83
N PHE A 152 19.46 -12.18 -12.21
CA PHE A 152 19.70 -11.82 -13.61
C PHE A 152 21.13 -12.18 -14.01
N ILE A 153 21.29 -12.86 -15.15
CA ILE A 153 22.61 -13.31 -15.64
C ILE A 153 23.10 -12.44 -16.78
N ALA A 154 22.29 -12.31 -17.84
CA ALA A 154 22.66 -11.51 -19.00
C ALA A 154 21.42 -11.20 -19.87
N PRO A 155 21.45 -10.11 -20.65
CA PRO A 155 20.48 -9.87 -21.71
C PRO A 155 20.45 -11.04 -22.71
N ALA A 156 19.24 -11.42 -23.14
CA ALA A 156 19.01 -12.51 -24.10
C ALA A 156 18.22 -12.04 -25.34
N GLY A 157 18.29 -10.74 -25.64
CA GLY A 157 17.56 -10.08 -26.71
C GLY A 157 16.80 -8.86 -26.22
N GLU A 158 16.00 -8.25 -27.10
CA GLU A 158 15.16 -7.13 -26.71
C GLU A 158 14.13 -7.60 -25.67
N LYS A 159 14.14 -6.96 -24.49
CA LYS A 159 13.22 -7.25 -23.36
C LYS A 159 13.22 -8.72 -22.94
N ARG A 160 14.36 -9.39 -23.07
CA ARG A 160 14.54 -10.76 -22.62
C ARG A 160 15.81 -10.86 -21.80
N TYR A 161 15.75 -11.60 -20.71
CA TYR A 161 16.91 -11.86 -19.88
C TYR A 161 17.04 -13.34 -19.60
N ARG A 162 18.28 -13.81 -19.64
CA ARG A 162 18.65 -15.08 -19.03
C ARG A 162 18.73 -14.88 -17.53
N VAL A 163 18.09 -15.77 -16.80
CA VAL A 163 18.03 -15.74 -15.34
C VAL A 163 18.39 -17.10 -14.77
N ALA A 164 18.85 -17.12 -13.51
CA ALA A 164 19.08 -18.34 -12.75
C ALA A 164 18.15 -18.40 -11.53
N HIS A 165 17.59 -19.57 -11.27
CA HIS A 165 16.66 -19.80 -10.17
C HIS A 165 17.38 -20.08 -8.86
N TYR A 166 16.77 -19.64 -7.76
CA TYR A 166 17.23 -19.92 -6.41
C TYR A 166 17.20 -21.42 -6.08
N ASN A 167 18.24 -21.87 -5.38
CA ASN A 167 18.39 -23.22 -4.88
C ASN A 167 18.36 -23.22 -3.34
N PRO A 168 17.29 -23.72 -2.71
CA PRO A 168 17.19 -23.74 -1.25
C PRO A 168 18.21 -24.68 -0.58
N LYS A 169 18.92 -25.54 -1.33
CA LYS A 169 19.97 -26.43 -0.78
C LYS A 169 21.33 -25.76 -0.66
N THR A 170 21.67 -24.88 -1.60
CA THR A 170 22.96 -24.17 -1.64
C THR A 170 22.82 -22.72 -1.18
N GLU A 171 21.58 -22.25 -1.02
CA GLU A 171 21.22 -20.84 -0.76
C GLU A 171 21.73 -19.86 -1.83
N GLY A 172 22.05 -20.36 -3.04
CA GLY A 172 22.51 -19.57 -4.18
C GLY A 172 21.61 -19.69 -5.41
N PHE A 173 22.02 -19.06 -6.51
CA PHE A 173 21.29 -19.05 -7.79
C PHE A 173 21.89 -20.03 -8.81
N ASP A 174 21.96 -21.31 -8.44
CA ASP A 174 22.60 -22.38 -9.21
C ASP A 174 21.65 -23.53 -9.59
N ALA A 175 20.32 -23.36 -9.43
CA ALA A 175 19.37 -24.45 -9.62
C ALA A 175 19.08 -24.80 -11.09
N SER A 176 18.63 -23.81 -11.88
CA SER A 176 18.28 -23.93 -13.30
C SER A 176 18.33 -22.55 -13.92
N SER A 177 18.51 -22.45 -15.23
CA SER A 177 18.42 -21.18 -15.96
C SER A 177 17.36 -21.22 -17.04
N GLU A 178 16.74 -20.07 -17.29
CA GLU A 178 15.82 -19.89 -18.41
C GLU A 178 15.84 -18.46 -18.94
N VAL A 179 15.10 -18.22 -20.03
CA VAL A 179 14.90 -16.90 -20.59
C VAL A 179 13.49 -16.44 -20.26
N MET A 180 13.38 -15.26 -19.64
CA MET A 180 12.12 -14.60 -19.33
C MET A 180 11.91 -13.40 -20.26
N SER A 181 10.65 -13.07 -20.54
CA SER A 181 10.25 -11.87 -21.28
C SER A 181 9.75 -10.78 -20.33
N PHE A 182 9.96 -9.53 -20.71
CA PHE A 182 9.58 -8.36 -19.92
C PHE A 182 8.78 -7.39 -20.81
N PRO A 183 7.79 -6.67 -20.25
CA PRO A 183 6.98 -5.73 -21.01
C PRO A 183 7.79 -4.52 -21.44
N LYS A 184 7.19 -3.70 -22.30
CA LYS A 184 7.63 -2.31 -22.45
C LYS A 184 7.42 -1.61 -21.11
N ALA A 185 8.41 -0.82 -20.68
CA ALA A 185 8.21 0.08 -19.56
C ALA A 185 7.04 1.02 -19.87
N GLY A 186 6.20 1.29 -18.87
CA GLY A 186 5.20 2.35 -19.00
C GLY A 186 5.87 3.72 -19.10
N THR A 187 5.11 4.73 -19.49
CA THR A 187 5.60 6.12 -19.59
C THR A 187 4.70 7.08 -18.82
N VAL A 188 5.30 8.11 -18.22
CA VAL A 188 4.58 9.06 -17.34
C VAL A 188 3.90 10.19 -18.12
N TYR A 189 4.50 10.58 -19.24
CA TYR A 189 4.11 11.74 -20.03
C TYR A 189 3.87 11.35 -21.48
N ALA A 190 2.79 11.87 -22.06
CA ALA A 190 2.47 11.68 -23.48
C ALA A 190 3.40 12.51 -24.39
N VAL A 191 3.82 13.69 -23.92
CA VAL A 191 4.80 14.56 -24.58
C VAL A 191 6.10 14.44 -23.80
N ASP A 192 7.20 14.10 -24.47
CA ASP A 192 8.52 13.81 -23.90
C ASP A 192 8.50 12.68 -22.84
N PRO A 193 8.30 11.41 -23.28
CA PRO A 193 8.09 10.30 -22.36
C PRO A 193 9.32 10.03 -21.48
N VAL A 194 9.06 10.01 -20.18
CA VAL A 194 9.95 9.46 -19.16
C VAL A 194 9.48 8.05 -18.86
N GLU A 195 10.40 7.09 -18.92
CA GLU A 195 10.09 5.70 -18.57
C GLU A 195 9.74 5.60 -17.08
N GLN A 196 8.64 4.91 -16.77
CA GLN A 196 8.23 4.64 -15.40
C GLN A 196 9.15 3.60 -14.74
N SER A 197 9.70 2.67 -15.54
CA SER A 197 10.60 1.61 -15.09
C SER A 197 11.71 1.34 -16.12
N SER A 198 12.71 0.55 -15.71
CA SER A 198 13.72 0.00 -16.61
C SER A 198 14.29 -1.29 -16.02
N ILE A 199 14.71 -2.19 -16.90
CA ILE A 199 15.50 -3.39 -16.58
C ILE A 199 16.85 -3.38 -17.30
N LYS A 200 17.24 -2.26 -17.91
CA LYS A 200 18.52 -2.14 -18.60
C LYS A 200 19.66 -2.28 -17.60
N ASN A 201 20.64 -3.13 -17.89
CA ASN A 201 21.81 -3.38 -17.03
C ASN A 201 21.44 -3.86 -15.60
N ILE A 202 20.25 -4.44 -15.41
CA ILE A 202 19.82 -4.90 -14.08
C ILE A 202 20.72 -6.01 -13.52
N GLU A 203 21.38 -6.78 -14.38
CA GLU A 203 22.39 -7.78 -13.99
C GLU A 203 23.60 -7.16 -13.27
N LYS A 204 23.81 -5.85 -13.43
CA LYS A 204 24.86 -5.06 -12.77
C LYS A 204 24.36 -4.31 -11.54
N SER A 205 23.08 -4.45 -11.19
CA SER A 205 22.53 -3.83 -9.99
C SER A 205 23.24 -4.38 -8.74
N PRO A 206 23.56 -3.54 -7.74
CA PRO A 206 24.16 -4.00 -6.50
C PRO A 206 23.22 -4.93 -5.69
N LEU A 207 21.94 -5.00 -6.04
CA LEU A 207 20.94 -5.87 -5.41
C LEU A 207 20.83 -7.25 -6.12
N ASN A 208 21.50 -7.43 -7.26
CA ASN A 208 21.37 -8.67 -8.03
C ASN A 208 22.00 -9.88 -7.34
N ASP A 209 22.95 -9.67 -6.41
CA ASP A 209 23.57 -10.75 -5.64
C ASP A 209 22.60 -11.40 -4.64
N GLY A 210 21.71 -10.61 -4.02
CA GLY A 210 20.63 -11.15 -3.18
C GLY A 210 19.44 -11.67 -3.97
N GLY A 211 19.28 -11.19 -5.20
CA GLY A 211 18.30 -11.64 -6.17
C GLY A 211 16.97 -10.90 -6.12
N TRP A 212 16.07 -11.34 -6.98
CA TRP A 212 14.81 -10.67 -7.30
C TRP A 212 13.65 -11.65 -7.31
N TYR A 213 12.57 -11.31 -6.62
CA TYR A 213 11.29 -11.91 -6.91
C TYR A 213 10.78 -11.36 -8.24
N VAL A 214 10.35 -12.25 -9.12
CA VAL A 214 9.67 -11.91 -10.37
C VAL A 214 8.23 -12.41 -10.29
N TYR A 215 7.28 -11.59 -10.73
CA TYR A 215 5.85 -11.89 -10.71
C TYR A 215 5.32 -11.82 -12.14
N GLY A 216 4.53 -12.78 -12.57
CA GLY A 216 4.07 -12.85 -13.96
C GLY A 216 3.26 -14.10 -14.27
N ASP A 217 3.14 -14.41 -15.55
CA ASP A 217 2.56 -15.67 -16.02
C ASP A 217 3.24 -16.17 -17.30
N PHE A 218 2.95 -17.41 -17.70
CA PHE A 218 3.47 -17.97 -18.94
C PHE A 218 2.62 -17.53 -20.13
N ASP A 219 3.27 -17.04 -21.18
CA ASP A 219 2.61 -16.77 -22.45
C ASP A 219 2.29 -18.07 -23.23
N GLU A 220 1.60 -17.94 -24.35
CA GLU A 220 1.22 -19.06 -25.23
C GLU A 220 2.43 -19.85 -25.75
N SER A 221 3.61 -19.21 -25.85
CA SER A 221 4.87 -19.86 -26.24
C SER A 221 5.52 -20.65 -25.09
N GLY A 222 4.99 -20.52 -23.87
CA GLY A 222 5.55 -21.10 -22.66
C GLY A 222 6.72 -20.33 -22.08
N THR A 223 6.93 -19.06 -22.49
CA THR A 223 7.91 -18.14 -21.90
C THR A 223 7.27 -17.43 -20.71
N PHE A 224 7.98 -17.30 -19.60
CA PHE A 224 7.48 -16.54 -18.46
C PHE A 224 7.58 -15.04 -18.74
N ALA A 225 6.43 -14.38 -18.82
CA ALA A 225 6.27 -12.94 -19.01
C ALA A 225 6.15 -12.25 -17.65
N VAL A 226 7.16 -11.48 -17.29
CA VAL A 226 7.28 -10.79 -16.01
C VAL A 226 6.48 -9.50 -16.03
N GLU A 227 5.63 -9.26 -15.04
CA GLU A 227 4.85 -8.04 -14.85
C GLU A 227 5.44 -7.12 -13.77
N ALA A 228 6.06 -7.70 -12.74
CA ALA A 228 6.68 -6.96 -11.65
C ALA A 228 7.95 -7.64 -11.14
N ILE A 229 8.84 -6.84 -10.55
CA ILE A 229 10.04 -7.32 -9.87
C ILE A 229 10.19 -6.68 -8.49
N GLU A 230 10.83 -7.38 -7.57
CA GLU A 230 11.08 -6.92 -6.20
C GLU A 230 12.43 -7.47 -5.72
N PRO A 231 13.38 -6.62 -5.28
CA PRO A 231 14.63 -7.11 -4.74
C PRO A 231 14.40 -7.73 -3.35
N VAL A 232 15.09 -8.82 -3.03
CA VAL A 232 14.91 -9.54 -1.76
C VAL A 232 15.09 -8.63 -0.55
N GLU A 233 16.06 -7.72 -0.62
CA GLU A 233 16.45 -6.81 0.43
C GLU A 233 15.38 -5.76 0.76
N ALA A 234 14.43 -5.46 -0.15
CA ALA A 234 13.38 -4.47 0.11
C ALA A 234 12.57 -4.79 1.36
N LEU A 235 12.18 -6.06 1.51
CA LEU A 235 11.24 -6.50 2.53
C LEU A 235 11.79 -7.58 3.47
N GLN A 236 12.97 -8.15 3.20
CA GLN A 236 13.62 -9.05 4.16
C GLN A 236 14.02 -8.31 5.44
N LEU A 237 13.88 -8.93 6.62
CA LEU A 237 14.27 -8.31 7.89
C LEU A 237 15.81 -8.35 8.05
N GLY A 238 16.49 -7.37 7.47
CA GLY A 238 17.95 -7.28 7.45
C GLY A 238 18.46 -5.84 7.51
N PRO A 239 18.27 -5.13 8.64
CA PRO A 239 18.69 -3.74 8.75
C PRO A 239 20.20 -3.58 8.57
N THR A 240 20.57 -2.55 7.81
CA THR A 240 21.96 -2.15 7.55
C THR A 240 22.39 -0.96 8.41
N ARG A 241 21.43 -0.30 9.06
CA ARG A 241 21.66 0.78 10.03
C ARG A 241 20.80 0.57 11.27
N MET A 242 21.20 1.21 12.36
CA MET A 242 20.43 1.23 13.60
C MET A 242 20.55 2.59 14.28
N VAL A 243 19.42 3.07 14.81
CA VAL A 243 19.32 4.24 15.70
C VAL A 243 18.62 3.80 16.99
N THR A 244 19.07 4.30 18.15
CA THR A 244 18.67 3.78 19.47
C THR A 244 18.32 4.88 20.46
N GLY A 245 17.28 4.65 21.25
CA GLY A 245 16.86 5.59 22.30
C GLY A 245 16.06 6.78 21.77
N ARG A 246 15.37 7.46 22.67
CA ARG A 246 14.32 8.43 22.32
C ARG A 246 14.82 9.63 21.52
N ASP A 247 15.96 10.19 21.91
CA ASP A 247 16.47 11.42 21.28
C ASP A 247 16.99 11.12 19.87
N GLU A 248 17.86 10.12 19.72
CA GLU A 248 18.42 9.75 18.42
C GLU A 248 17.35 9.27 17.42
N THR A 249 16.37 8.50 17.90
CA THR A 249 15.26 8.04 17.03
C THR A 249 14.34 9.20 16.62
N LEU A 250 14.18 10.23 17.46
CA LEU A 250 13.45 11.43 17.08
C LEU A 250 14.24 12.25 16.04
N ASP A 251 15.52 12.54 16.32
CA ASP A 251 16.41 13.28 15.41
C ASP A 251 16.51 12.61 14.03
N TYR A 252 16.49 11.26 14.01
CA TYR A 252 16.39 10.51 12.77
C TYR A 252 15.19 10.93 11.91
N PHE A 253 13.98 10.91 12.47
CA PHE A 253 12.78 11.25 11.70
C PHE A 253 12.67 12.73 11.37
N LEU A 254 13.16 13.62 12.23
CA LEU A 254 13.08 15.06 12.01
C LEU A 254 14.08 15.53 10.96
N ASP A 255 15.33 15.08 11.06
CA ASP A 255 16.44 15.74 10.38
C ASP A 255 17.18 14.82 9.41
N THR A 256 17.58 13.63 9.85
CA THR A 256 18.62 12.86 9.11
C THR A 256 18.09 11.76 8.20
N LYS A 257 16.80 11.41 8.28
CA LYS A 257 16.22 10.25 7.59
C LYS A 257 16.47 10.21 6.08
N TRP A 258 16.33 11.34 5.37
CA TRP A 258 16.49 11.35 3.91
C TRP A 258 17.93 11.58 3.44
N GLU A 259 18.89 11.70 4.37
CA GLU A 259 20.27 12.08 4.03
C GLU A 259 21.32 11.05 4.51
N PRO A 260 22.17 10.51 3.60
CA PRO A 260 22.05 10.51 2.14
C PRO A 260 20.94 9.55 1.67
N MET A 261 20.40 9.71 0.45
CA MET A 261 19.44 8.75 -0.12
C MET A 261 20.13 7.48 -0.69
N PRO A 262 19.56 6.28 -0.55
CA PRO A 262 20.12 5.03 -1.08
C PRO A 262 19.81 4.86 -2.58
N VAL A 263 20.52 5.55 -3.45
CA VAL A 263 20.32 5.46 -4.92
C VAL A 263 20.86 4.13 -5.45
N GLY A 264 20.03 3.40 -6.20
CA GLY A 264 20.36 2.08 -6.75
C GLY A 264 20.38 0.95 -5.71
N GLN A 265 19.99 1.24 -4.46
CA GLN A 265 20.12 0.32 -3.33
C GLN A 265 18.86 0.37 -2.45
N VAL A 266 18.78 -0.57 -1.52
CA VAL A 266 17.83 -0.55 -0.40
C VAL A 266 18.60 -0.27 0.88
N ARG A 267 18.07 0.59 1.73
CA ARG A 267 18.57 0.82 3.09
C ARG A 267 17.47 0.57 4.09
N GLN A 268 17.74 -0.31 5.05
CA GLN A 268 16.85 -0.58 6.16
C GLN A 268 17.49 -0.06 7.46
N THR A 269 16.78 0.82 8.15
CA THR A 269 17.22 1.37 9.45
C THR A 269 16.34 0.80 10.56
N LEU A 270 16.93 0.05 11.48
CA LEU A 270 16.27 -0.38 12.71
C LEU A 270 16.17 0.79 13.68
N VAL A 271 14.95 1.17 14.03
CA VAL A 271 14.66 2.29 14.94
C VAL A 271 14.18 1.71 16.28
N ASP A 272 15.11 1.60 17.23
CA ASP A 272 14.85 1.04 18.55
C ASP A 272 14.71 2.14 19.61
N ASN A 273 13.54 2.78 19.59
CA ASN A 273 13.21 3.92 20.44
C ASN A 273 13.13 3.59 21.95
N ASN A 274 12.75 2.36 22.30
CA ASN A 274 12.68 1.89 23.69
C ASN A 274 13.95 1.15 24.15
N GLY A 275 14.93 0.97 23.25
CA GLY A 275 16.20 0.34 23.57
C GLY A 275 17.11 1.23 24.41
N ALA A 276 18.08 0.62 25.07
CA ALA A 276 19.21 1.35 25.62
C ALA A 276 19.97 2.05 24.49
N ILE A 277 20.57 3.21 24.78
CA ILE A 277 21.45 3.88 23.82
C ILE A 277 22.67 2.98 23.61
N VAL A 278 22.91 2.61 22.35
CA VAL A 278 24.06 1.78 21.95
C VAL A 278 25.05 2.67 21.21
N PRO A 279 26.32 2.74 21.64
CA PRO A 279 27.36 3.47 20.90
C PRO A 279 27.50 2.95 19.45
N GLU A 280 27.79 3.83 18.49
CA GLU A 280 27.90 3.46 17.07
C GLU A 280 28.91 2.32 16.84
N THR A 281 30.01 2.29 17.58
CA THR A 281 31.04 1.24 17.52
C THR A 281 30.54 -0.15 17.91
N GLU A 282 29.43 -0.25 18.64
CA GLU A 282 28.85 -1.53 19.08
C GLU A 282 27.70 -2.01 18.18
N ARG A 283 27.21 -1.17 17.25
CA ARG A 283 26.12 -1.47 16.30
C ARG A 283 26.59 -2.33 15.14
N THR A 284 27.27 -3.43 15.45
CA THR A 284 27.76 -4.42 14.46
C THR A 284 26.61 -5.11 13.72
N PRO A 285 26.84 -5.66 12.51
CA PRO A 285 25.84 -6.46 11.79
C PRO A 285 25.23 -7.59 12.64
N GLU A 286 26.04 -8.27 13.45
CA GLU A 286 25.61 -9.34 14.36
C GLU A 286 24.71 -8.81 15.48
N TYR A 287 25.05 -7.65 16.05
CA TYR A 287 24.23 -6.97 17.05
C TYR A 287 22.87 -6.60 16.46
N MET A 288 22.85 -5.93 15.30
CA MET A 288 21.62 -5.53 14.62
C MET A 288 20.76 -6.74 14.31
N LYS A 289 21.34 -7.81 13.74
CA LYS A 289 20.62 -9.06 13.45
C LYS A 289 20.04 -9.71 14.70
N ARG A 290 20.77 -9.73 15.82
CA ARG A 290 20.24 -10.22 17.11
C ARG A 290 19.08 -9.33 17.56
N ARG A 291 19.28 -8.02 17.57
CA ARG A 291 18.29 -7.06 18.07
C ARG A 291 17.01 -7.04 17.24
N THR A 292 17.10 -7.16 15.92
CA THR A 292 15.94 -7.33 15.04
C THR A 292 15.12 -8.56 15.42
N ARG A 293 15.77 -9.71 15.71
CA ARG A 293 15.06 -10.94 16.13
C ARG A 293 14.42 -10.84 17.51
N GLU A 294 14.96 -10.01 18.40
CA GLU A 294 14.35 -9.72 19.71
C GLU A 294 13.13 -8.82 19.59
N LEU A 295 13.10 -7.97 18.56
CA LEU A 295 12.07 -6.96 18.36
C LEU A 295 10.96 -7.38 17.39
N TRP A 296 11.22 -8.31 16.48
CA TRP A 296 10.29 -8.71 15.42
C TRP A 296 10.18 -10.22 15.30
N TYR A 297 8.96 -10.73 15.42
CA TYR A 297 8.63 -12.15 15.38
C TYR A 297 7.67 -12.45 14.23
N LYS A 298 7.67 -13.70 13.75
CA LYS A 298 6.66 -14.17 12.80
C LYS A 298 5.25 -13.93 13.37
N GLY A 299 4.38 -13.35 12.55
CA GLY A 299 3.01 -13.00 12.93
C GLY A 299 2.86 -11.61 13.52
N ASP A 300 3.95 -10.89 13.82
CA ASP A 300 3.86 -9.49 14.20
C ASP A 300 3.24 -8.69 13.06
N THR A 301 2.24 -7.89 13.41
CA THR A 301 1.60 -6.92 12.51
C THR A 301 2.11 -5.52 12.79
N ALA A 302 2.10 -4.67 11.77
CA ALA A 302 2.61 -3.32 11.84
C ALA A 302 1.76 -2.36 10.98
N LEU A 303 1.70 -1.11 11.42
CA LEU A 303 1.27 0.01 10.59
C LEU A 303 2.42 0.39 9.66
N VAL A 304 2.14 0.59 8.38
CA VAL A 304 3.11 1.13 7.43
C VAL A 304 2.76 2.58 7.15
N VAL A 305 3.77 3.45 7.27
CA VAL A 305 3.70 4.83 6.84
C VAL A 305 4.56 4.96 5.59
N HIS A 306 3.91 5.09 4.44
CA HIS A 306 4.56 5.19 3.15
C HIS A 306 4.67 6.65 2.74
N THR A 307 5.87 7.08 2.37
CA THR A 307 6.14 8.41 1.84
C THR A 307 7.09 8.33 0.67
N PHE A 308 6.80 9.05 -0.42
CA PHE A 308 7.74 9.19 -1.52
C PHE A 308 7.92 10.63 -1.96
N GLY A 309 9.01 10.90 -2.68
CA GLY A 309 9.33 12.19 -3.28
C GLY A 309 9.03 12.28 -4.77
N TRP A 310 9.93 12.86 -5.57
CA TRP A 310 9.66 13.12 -7.00
C TRP A 310 10.85 12.85 -7.92
N ARG A 311 10.59 12.96 -9.22
CA ARG A 311 11.58 12.81 -10.30
C ARG A 311 12.15 14.18 -10.68
N GLY A 312 13.38 14.46 -10.26
CA GLY A 312 14.20 15.56 -10.76
C GLY A 312 15.15 15.13 -11.87
N GLY A 313 16.13 15.98 -12.17
CA GLY A 313 17.13 15.76 -13.21
C GLY A 313 16.71 16.33 -14.58
N LYS A 314 17.53 16.12 -15.62
CA LYS A 314 17.31 16.71 -16.96
C LYS A 314 16.08 16.15 -17.67
N ARG A 315 15.79 14.87 -17.46
CA ARG A 315 14.59 14.21 -17.99
C ARG A 315 13.44 14.19 -16.98
N GLY A 316 13.68 14.59 -15.73
CA GLY A 316 12.63 14.71 -14.72
C GLY A 316 11.86 16.02 -14.85
N ARG A 317 10.99 16.27 -13.87
CA ARG A 317 10.27 17.54 -13.75
C ARG A 317 10.70 18.23 -12.47
N ASN A 318 11.64 19.16 -12.59
CA ASN A 318 12.01 20.03 -11.49
C ASN A 318 10.82 20.94 -11.16
N LEU A 319 10.33 20.83 -9.93
CA LEU A 319 9.19 21.61 -9.46
C LEU A 319 9.65 23.04 -9.07
N PRO A 320 8.78 24.06 -9.23
CA PRO A 320 9.13 25.45 -8.92
C PRO A 320 9.66 25.61 -7.49
N PHE A 321 10.68 26.46 -7.32
CA PHE A 321 11.31 26.78 -6.04
C PHE A 321 11.88 25.57 -5.27
N GLY A 322 12.06 24.43 -5.93
CA GLY A 322 12.60 23.21 -5.31
C GLY A 322 11.60 22.45 -4.42
N PHE A 323 10.30 22.77 -4.48
CA PHE A 323 9.29 22.10 -3.66
C PHE A 323 8.93 20.71 -4.20
N VAL A 324 9.08 19.68 -3.37
CA VAL A 324 8.81 18.29 -3.74
C VAL A 324 7.58 17.83 -2.97
N THR A 325 6.43 17.82 -3.63
CA THR A 325 5.15 17.45 -2.99
C THR A 325 5.15 15.99 -2.58
N GLY A 326 5.46 15.06 -3.49
CA GLY A 326 5.48 13.62 -3.17
C GLY A 326 4.09 13.01 -2.96
N HIS A 327 4.04 11.89 -2.23
CA HIS A 327 2.80 11.20 -1.83
C HIS A 327 2.94 10.58 -0.44
N PHE A 328 1.81 10.40 0.25
CA PHE A 328 1.68 9.75 1.54
C PHE A 328 0.53 8.76 1.52
N SER A 329 0.74 7.57 2.07
CA SER A 329 -0.34 6.62 2.32
C SER A 329 -0.05 5.78 3.55
N PHE A 330 -1.10 5.24 4.14
CA PHE A 330 -0.96 4.16 5.10
C PHE A 330 -0.89 2.80 4.40
N GLY A 331 -0.37 1.82 5.11
CA GLY A 331 -0.39 0.42 4.74
C GLY A 331 -0.25 -0.44 5.98
N PHE A 332 -0.08 -1.73 5.77
CA PHE A 332 0.05 -2.72 6.83
C PHE A 332 1.06 -3.77 6.41
N ALA A 333 1.78 -4.30 7.39
CA ALA A 333 2.71 -5.39 7.17
C ALA A 333 2.50 -6.49 8.19
N THR A 334 2.69 -7.73 7.76
CA THR A 334 2.83 -8.88 8.66
C THR A 334 4.20 -9.51 8.47
N VAL A 335 4.87 -9.88 9.56
CA VAL A 335 6.13 -10.63 9.47
C VAL A 335 5.83 -12.08 9.12
N VAL A 336 6.27 -12.52 7.94
CA VAL A 336 6.06 -13.87 7.42
C VAL A 336 7.38 -14.58 7.19
N THR A 337 7.31 -15.90 7.06
CA THR A 337 8.43 -16.70 6.57
C THR A 337 8.41 -16.67 5.05
N ASP A 338 9.50 -16.24 4.43
CA ASP A 338 9.68 -16.30 2.99
C ASP A 338 9.71 -17.76 2.51
N GLU A 339 8.87 -18.09 1.52
CA GLU A 339 8.68 -19.48 1.10
C GLU A 339 9.83 -20.04 0.24
N PHE A 340 10.70 -19.17 -0.29
CA PHE A 340 11.87 -19.58 -1.07
C PHE A 340 13.09 -19.74 -0.18
N THR A 341 13.34 -18.75 0.68
CA THR A 341 14.57 -18.63 1.47
C THR A 341 14.44 -19.07 2.93
N GLY A 342 13.21 -19.22 3.45
CA GLY A 342 12.96 -19.52 4.86
C GLY A 342 13.26 -18.37 5.83
N LYS A 343 13.72 -17.21 5.33
CA LYS A 343 14.05 -16.03 6.15
C LYS A 343 12.79 -15.22 6.47
N LEU A 344 12.83 -14.43 7.54
CA LEU A 344 11.71 -13.53 7.86
C LEU A 344 11.71 -12.31 6.94
N ARG A 345 10.52 -11.91 6.52
CA ARG A 345 10.28 -10.72 5.70
C ARG A 345 8.93 -10.09 6.04
N PHE A 346 8.74 -8.85 5.62
CA PHE A 346 7.43 -8.22 5.61
C PHE A 346 6.61 -8.71 4.41
N ASP A 347 5.37 -9.10 4.68
CA ASP A 347 4.28 -9.15 3.70
C ASP A 347 3.53 -7.82 3.79
N LEU A 348 3.78 -6.92 2.84
CA LEU A 348 3.39 -5.51 2.91
C LEU A 348 2.28 -5.20 1.91
N VAL A 349 1.19 -4.63 2.44
CA VAL A 349 0.03 -4.16 1.67
C VAL A 349 -0.17 -2.67 1.93
N TYR A 350 -0.12 -1.86 0.87
CA TYR A 350 -0.51 -0.46 0.93
C TYR A 350 -2.02 -0.31 0.92
N ARG A 351 -2.56 0.71 1.61
CA ARG A 351 -3.91 1.25 1.37
C ARG A 351 -3.77 2.59 0.66
N GLN A 352 -3.72 2.53 -0.66
CA GLN A 352 -3.52 3.70 -1.49
C GLN A 352 -4.80 4.51 -1.55
N ILE A 353 -4.81 5.68 -0.92
CA ILE A 353 -5.75 6.76 -1.19
C ILE A 353 -5.09 7.63 -2.25
N TYR A 354 -5.33 7.29 -3.52
CA TYR A 354 -4.61 7.89 -4.63
C TYR A 354 -5.57 8.36 -5.70
N ALA A 355 -5.53 9.66 -6.00
CA ALA A 355 -6.41 10.27 -6.98
C ALA A 355 -6.24 9.64 -8.38
N HIS A 356 -7.23 9.83 -9.23
CA HIS A 356 -7.14 9.43 -10.63
C HIS A 356 -5.89 10.05 -11.26
N ASN A 357 -5.11 9.22 -11.94
CA ASN A 357 -3.75 9.54 -12.35
C ASN A 357 -3.44 8.98 -13.73
N ARG A 358 -2.34 9.45 -14.32
CA ARG A 358 -1.87 9.07 -15.65
C ARG A 358 -1.34 7.65 -15.74
N ASN A 359 -1.03 7.02 -14.61
CA ASN A 359 -0.44 5.69 -14.55
C ASN A 359 -1.51 4.60 -14.32
N ALA A 360 -2.80 4.98 -14.29
CA ALA A 360 -3.92 4.08 -13.99
C ALA A 360 -3.71 3.26 -12.69
N ILE A 361 -3.06 3.88 -11.68
CA ILE A 361 -2.97 3.31 -10.34
C ILE A 361 -4.34 3.47 -9.68
N VAL A 362 -4.87 2.37 -9.15
CA VAL A 362 -6.22 2.31 -8.61
C VAL A 362 -6.17 2.43 -7.10
N SER A 363 -6.89 3.39 -6.54
CA SER A 363 -7.08 3.55 -5.10
C SER A 363 -7.61 2.25 -4.47
N GLY A 364 -7.01 1.78 -3.37
CA GLY A 364 -7.36 0.51 -2.72
C GLY A 364 -6.16 -0.20 -2.10
N ALA A 365 -6.40 -1.44 -1.66
CA ALA A 365 -5.35 -2.31 -1.17
C ALA A 365 -4.45 -2.80 -2.32
N GLN A 366 -3.12 -2.69 -2.17
CA GLN A 366 -2.15 -3.14 -3.17
C GLN A 366 -0.93 -3.77 -2.50
N TYR A 367 -0.51 -4.95 -2.97
CA TYR A 367 0.77 -5.52 -2.56
C TYR A 367 1.96 -4.66 -3.01
N TRP A 368 3.09 -4.79 -2.31
CA TRP A 368 4.30 -4.05 -2.63
C TRP A 368 4.71 -4.20 -4.11
N HIS A 369 4.77 -5.43 -4.61
CA HIS A 369 5.15 -5.68 -6.01
C HIS A 369 4.18 -5.05 -7.02
N GLN A 370 2.91 -4.82 -6.69
CA GLN A 370 1.94 -4.14 -7.55
C GLN A 370 2.17 -2.62 -7.59
N TYR A 371 2.38 -2.01 -6.42
CA TYR A 371 2.48 -0.55 -6.32
C TYR A 371 3.90 -0.02 -6.58
N MET A 372 4.91 -0.78 -6.15
CA MET A 372 6.32 -0.41 -6.24
C MET A 372 7.03 -1.12 -7.39
N GLY A 373 6.81 -2.44 -7.48
CA GLY A 373 7.57 -3.33 -8.35
C GLY A 373 7.04 -3.49 -9.77
N ASN A 374 5.82 -3.01 -10.08
CA ASN A 374 5.20 -3.23 -11.39
C ASN A 374 5.97 -2.51 -12.50
N LEU A 375 6.32 -3.21 -13.58
CA LEU A 375 7.15 -2.68 -14.66
C LEU A 375 6.43 -1.65 -15.54
N GLU A 376 5.10 -1.64 -15.55
CA GLU A 376 4.34 -0.63 -16.28
C GLU A 376 4.08 0.61 -15.41
N ARG A 377 3.84 0.43 -14.10
CA ARG A 377 3.19 1.47 -13.26
C ARG A 377 3.94 1.80 -11.97
N GLY A 378 4.87 0.94 -11.54
CA GLY A 378 5.46 0.94 -10.21
C GLY A 378 6.46 2.07 -9.94
N TRP A 379 6.60 2.49 -8.69
CA TRP A 379 7.32 3.71 -8.33
C TRP A 379 8.83 3.56 -8.04
N MET A 380 9.31 2.36 -7.66
CA MET A 380 10.67 2.21 -7.10
C MET A 380 11.81 2.62 -8.05
N TYR A 381 11.55 2.62 -9.35
CA TYR A 381 12.54 2.78 -10.41
C TYR A 381 13.06 4.20 -10.60
N THR A 382 12.30 5.21 -10.16
CA THR A 382 12.55 6.60 -10.59
C THR A 382 12.45 7.63 -9.48
N ILE A 383 11.83 7.31 -8.34
CA ILE A 383 11.66 8.24 -7.21
C ILE A 383 12.30 7.69 -5.93
N ALA A 384 12.50 8.57 -4.96
CA ALA A 384 12.89 8.19 -3.61
C ALA A 384 11.65 7.81 -2.80
N VAL A 385 11.71 6.67 -2.11
CA VAL A 385 10.61 6.11 -1.31
C VAL A 385 11.12 5.72 0.07
N SER A 386 10.22 5.81 1.05
CA SER A 386 10.38 5.29 2.39
C SER A 386 9.09 4.61 2.85
N ASP A 387 9.24 3.40 3.36
CA ASP A 387 8.20 2.64 4.05
C ASP A 387 8.64 2.47 5.52
N VAL A 388 8.03 3.22 6.43
CA VAL A 388 8.26 3.03 7.87
C VAL A 388 7.30 1.98 8.40
N VAL A 389 7.82 0.81 8.74
CA VAL A 389 7.05 -0.30 9.30
C VAL A 389 7.07 -0.19 10.82
N VAL A 390 5.97 0.27 11.40
CA VAL A 390 5.85 0.63 12.81
C VAL A 390 5.14 -0.45 13.62
N ARG A 391 5.83 -0.96 14.64
CA ARG A 391 5.25 -1.82 15.68
C ARG A 391 5.02 -1.02 16.94
N LEU A 392 3.76 -0.95 17.36
CA LEU A 392 3.36 -0.36 18.62
C LEU A 392 2.23 -1.22 19.19
N PRO A 393 2.48 -2.08 20.21
CA PRO A 393 1.52 -3.07 20.67
C PRO A 393 0.16 -2.52 21.06
N GLU A 394 0.10 -1.25 21.51
CA GLU A 394 -1.13 -0.54 21.81
C GLU A 394 -2.06 -0.47 20.60
N LEU A 395 -1.51 -0.34 19.39
CA LEU A 395 -2.23 -0.26 18.13
C LEU A 395 -2.27 -1.60 17.39
N THR A 396 -1.17 -2.36 17.40
CA THR A 396 -0.97 -3.51 16.49
C THR A 396 -1.35 -4.86 17.09
N VAL A 397 -1.69 -4.94 18.38
CA VAL A 397 -2.12 -6.20 19.01
C VAL A 397 -3.60 -6.11 19.42
N PRO A 398 -4.46 -7.03 18.96
CA PRO A 398 -5.86 -7.09 19.37
C PRO A 398 -6.04 -7.17 20.89
N TYR A 399 -7.15 -6.65 21.38
CA TYR A 399 -7.51 -6.62 22.80
C TYR A 399 -8.56 -7.66 23.11
N GLU A 400 -8.45 -8.21 24.32
CA GLU A 400 -9.46 -9.04 24.96
C GLU A 400 -9.80 -8.38 26.29
N LEU A 401 -11.01 -7.83 26.41
CA LEU A 401 -11.52 -7.18 27.62
C LEU A 401 -12.81 -7.89 28.04
N GLY A 402 -12.67 -8.98 28.78
CA GLY A 402 -13.75 -9.92 29.05
C GLY A 402 -14.17 -10.64 27.78
N ASP A 403 -15.46 -10.69 27.49
CA ASP A 403 -16.00 -11.30 26.26
C ASP A 403 -15.87 -10.38 25.03
N ARG A 404 -15.36 -9.16 25.19
CA ARG A 404 -15.21 -8.20 24.11
C ARG A 404 -13.81 -8.26 23.51
N THR A 405 -13.74 -8.58 22.22
CA THR A 405 -12.50 -8.48 21.44
C THR A 405 -12.57 -7.31 20.47
N PHE A 406 -11.47 -6.56 20.31
CA PHE A 406 -11.38 -5.54 19.26
C PHE A 406 -9.94 -5.34 18.77
N ASP A 407 -9.82 -4.89 17.52
CA ASP A 407 -8.55 -4.63 16.84
C ASP A 407 -8.49 -3.15 16.40
N PRO A 408 -7.66 -2.31 17.05
CA PRO A 408 -7.49 -0.92 16.66
C PRO A 408 -6.96 -0.75 15.23
N LEU A 409 -6.03 -1.62 14.81
CA LEU A 409 -5.46 -1.55 13.48
C LEU A 409 -6.53 -1.89 12.44
N GLY A 410 -7.37 -2.89 12.70
CA GLY A 410 -8.53 -3.25 11.90
C GLY A 410 -9.51 -2.09 11.69
N ALA A 411 -9.75 -1.24 12.70
CA ALA A 411 -10.59 -0.04 12.53
C ALA A 411 -9.98 0.97 11.55
N ILE A 412 -8.65 1.17 11.60
CA ILE A 412 -7.93 2.02 10.65
C ILE A 412 -8.01 1.44 9.24
N VAL A 413 -7.81 0.13 9.08
CA VAL A 413 -7.95 -0.58 7.79
C VAL A 413 -9.31 -0.30 7.16
N GLN A 414 -10.40 -0.40 7.95
CA GLN A 414 -11.77 -0.22 7.45
C GLN A 414 -12.03 1.21 6.95
N GLN A 415 -11.60 2.23 7.70
CA GLN A 415 -11.79 3.62 7.28
C GLN A 415 -10.92 3.97 6.05
N LEU A 416 -9.74 3.37 5.93
CA LEU A 416 -8.93 3.49 4.72
C LEU A 416 -9.58 2.81 3.52
N ALA A 417 -10.20 1.63 3.69
CA ALA A 417 -10.93 0.94 2.62
C ALA A 417 -12.13 1.78 2.13
N LEU A 418 -12.89 2.37 3.06
CA LEU A 418 -13.95 3.32 2.74
C LEU A 418 -13.43 4.50 1.91
N MET A 419 -12.38 5.17 2.39
CA MET A 419 -11.81 6.32 1.71
C MET A 419 -11.27 5.92 0.33
N ALA A 420 -10.62 4.77 0.24
CA ALA A 420 -10.09 4.27 -1.01
C ALA A 420 -11.18 3.98 -2.04
N ALA A 421 -12.31 3.39 -1.62
CA ALA A 421 -13.48 3.17 -2.46
C ALA A 421 -14.09 4.49 -2.95
N ARG A 422 -14.23 5.48 -2.05
CA ARG A 422 -14.68 6.84 -2.43
C ARG A 422 -13.73 7.51 -3.42
N TYR A 423 -12.43 7.22 -3.34
CA TYR A 423 -11.45 7.73 -4.29
C TYR A 423 -11.57 7.11 -5.70
N ARG A 424 -12.16 5.91 -5.82
CA ARG A 424 -12.46 5.29 -7.12
C ARG A 424 -13.69 5.90 -7.79
N THR A 425 -14.64 6.42 -7.01
CA THR A 425 -15.91 6.98 -7.52
C THR A 425 -15.99 8.50 -7.47
N GLY A 426 -15.05 9.16 -6.78
CA GLY A 426 -15.26 10.54 -6.34
C GLY A 426 -16.50 10.65 -5.43
N PRO A 427 -17.07 11.85 -5.28
CA PRO A 427 -18.37 12.09 -4.64
C PRO A 427 -19.57 11.56 -5.45
N GLY A 428 -19.36 10.59 -6.37
CA GLY A 428 -20.37 10.12 -7.32
C GLY A 428 -20.27 10.76 -8.70
N ASN A 429 -19.24 11.58 -8.95
CA ASN A 429 -18.99 12.15 -10.28
C ASN A 429 -17.95 11.37 -11.10
N GLY A 430 -17.32 10.33 -10.56
CA GLY A 430 -16.28 9.56 -11.26
C GLY A 430 -14.89 10.19 -11.21
N ALA A 431 -14.67 11.24 -10.41
CA ALA A 431 -13.38 11.90 -10.30
C ALA A 431 -13.03 12.31 -8.87
N SER A 432 -11.97 11.71 -8.34
CA SER A 432 -11.15 12.29 -7.26
C SER A 432 -9.94 13.01 -7.85
N VAL A 433 -9.81 14.30 -7.53
CA VAL A 433 -8.77 15.20 -8.05
C VAL A 433 -8.08 15.93 -6.91
N VAL A 434 -6.74 15.99 -6.95
CA VAL A 434 -5.95 16.72 -5.95
C VAL A 434 -5.99 18.23 -6.23
N THR A 435 -6.27 19.01 -5.19
CA THR A 435 -6.23 20.48 -5.19
C THR A 435 -5.40 20.98 -3.99
N PRO A 436 -5.08 22.28 -3.88
CA PRO A 436 -4.46 22.82 -2.67
C PRO A 436 -5.28 22.60 -1.38
N ALA A 437 -6.60 22.41 -1.48
CA ALA A 437 -7.48 22.19 -0.33
C ALA A 437 -7.78 20.70 -0.06
N THR A 438 -7.52 19.83 -1.04
CA THR A 438 -7.81 18.39 -1.02
C THR A 438 -6.60 17.60 -1.50
N SER A 439 -5.97 16.85 -0.62
CA SER A 439 -4.79 16.05 -0.96
C SER A 439 -4.91 14.64 -0.40
N CYS A 440 -4.24 13.70 -1.06
CA CYS A 440 -4.19 12.30 -0.66
C CYS A 440 -3.67 12.13 0.79
N VAL A 441 -2.76 13.03 1.21
CA VAL A 441 -2.23 13.08 2.58
C VAL A 441 -3.33 13.42 3.57
N LYS A 442 -4.05 14.51 3.33
CA LYS A 442 -5.12 14.98 4.21
C LYS A 442 -6.21 13.93 4.35
N ASP A 443 -6.62 13.30 3.26
CA ASP A 443 -7.71 12.33 3.26
C ASP A 443 -7.28 10.98 3.88
N SER A 444 -5.99 10.61 3.78
CA SER A 444 -5.41 9.51 4.57
C SER A 444 -5.48 9.79 6.07
N HIS A 445 -5.18 11.01 6.50
CA HIS A 445 -5.29 11.41 7.90
C HIS A 445 -6.75 11.58 8.36
N GLN A 446 -7.65 11.94 7.46
CA GLN A 446 -9.09 11.93 7.73
C GLN A 446 -9.59 10.53 8.03
N ALA A 447 -9.14 9.51 7.28
CA ALA A 447 -9.47 8.12 7.57
C ALA A 447 -8.95 7.69 8.95
N LEU A 448 -7.74 8.11 9.33
CA LEU A 448 -7.20 7.88 10.68
C LEU A 448 -8.06 8.57 11.75
N PHE A 449 -8.46 9.83 11.55
CA PHE A 449 -9.36 10.55 12.45
C PHE A 449 -10.71 9.83 12.61
N ALA A 450 -11.30 9.38 11.49
CA ALA A 450 -12.55 8.63 11.49
C ALA A 450 -12.42 7.30 12.25
N ALA A 451 -11.28 6.62 12.14
CA ALA A 451 -11.04 5.37 12.86
C ALA A 451 -10.94 5.59 14.37
N ILE A 452 -10.29 6.67 14.81
CA ILE A 452 -10.24 7.07 16.22
C ILE A 452 -11.65 7.36 16.75
N ALA A 453 -12.44 8.12 15.99
CA ALA A 453 -13.82 8.43 16.34
C ALA A 453 -14.68 7.16 16.45
N GLN A 454 -14.54 6.23 15.50
CA GLN A 454 -15.22 4.93 15.52
C GLN A 454 -14.84 4.14 16.78
N LEU A 455 -13.55 4.00 17.09
CA LEU A 455 -13.10 3.28 18.29
C LEU A 455 -13.67 3.90 19.58
N ARG A 456 -13.71 5.23 19.66
CA ARG A 456 -14.31 5.89 20.84
C ARG A 456 -15.80 5.57 20.97
N GLN A 457 -16.53 5.59 19.87
CA GLN A 457 -17.96 5.32 19.86
C GLN A 457 -18.30 3.85 20.14
N GLU A 458 -17.58 2.93 19.52
CA GLU A 458 -17.91 1.50 19.52
C GLU A 458 -17.24 0.69 20.64
N VAL A 459 -16.12 1.19 21.16
CA VAL A 459 -15.32 0.47 22.18
C VAL A 459 -15.21 1.28 23.46
N PHE A 460 -14.80 2.55 23.41
CA PHE A 460 -14.49 3.30 24.62
C PHE A 460 -15.77 3.71 25.36
N ALA A 461 -16.84 3.97 24.61
CA ALA A 461 -18.15 4.27 25.15
C ALA A 461 -18.94 3.03 25.60
N ASP A 462 -18.51 1.82 25.24
CA ASP A 462 -19.19 0.56 25.57
C ASP A 462 -19.25 0.36 27.10
N PRO A 463 -20.46 0.28 27.70
CA PRO A 463 -20.62 0.05 29.14
C PRO A 463 -19.93 -1.21 29.65
N THR A 464 -19.90 -2.28 28.83
CA THR A 464 -19.29 -3.56 29.17
C THR A 464 -17.77 -3.40 29.31
N VAL A 465 -17.16 -2.68 28.37
CA VAL A 465 -15.73 -2.34 28.41
C VAL A 465 -15.44 -1.52 29.65
N LYS A 466 -16.20 -0.43 29.90
CA LYS A 466 -15.99 0.43 31.08
C LYS A 466 -16.07 -0.35 32.39
N GLN A 467 -17.09 -1.19 32.55
CA GLN A 467 -17.24 -2.04 33.74
C GLN A 467 -16.05 -3.00 33.90
N TRP A 468 -15.56 -3.59 32.81
CA TRP A 468 -14.39 -4.46 32.84
C TRP A 468 -13.12 -3.73 33.27
N LEU A 469 -12.89 -2.50 32.75
CA LEU A 469 -11.73 -1.67 33.10
C LEU A 469 -11.71 -1.31 34.59
N GLU A 470 -12.88 -1.05 35.18
CA GLU A 470 -13.05 -0.73 36.60
C GLU A 470 -12.85 -1.95 37.50
N ALA A 471 -13.42 -3.09 37.11
CA ALA A 471 -13.33 -4.34 37.89
C ALA A 471 -11.93 -4.97 37.84
N ASN A 472 -11.16 -4.76 36.76
CA ASN A 472 -9.89 -5.43 36.52
C ASN A 472 -8.69 -4.46 36.36
N PRO A 473 -8.43 -3.53 37.29
CA PRO A 473 -7.48 -2.42 37.08
C PRO A 473 -6.01 -2.84 36.91
N LYS A 474 -5.66 -4.09 37.26
CA LYS A 474 -4.31 -4.67 37.15
C LYS A 474 -4.15 -5.63 35.97
N ASP A 475 -5.21 -5.85 35.20
CA ASP A 475 -5.15 -6.70 34.02
C ASP A 475 -4.21 -6.11 32.95
N PHE A 476 -3.54 -6.99 32.21
CA PHE A 476 -2.55 -6.61 31.20
C PHE A 476 -3.17 -5.78 30.07
N HIS A 477 -4.34 -6.19 29.55
CA HIS A 477 -5.04 -5.49 28.50
C HIS A 477 -5.62 -4.16 28.99
N VAL A 478 -6.06 -4.07 30.25
CA VAL A 478 -6.51 -2.81 30.87
C VAL A 478 -5.39 -1.77 30.91
N GLY A 479 -4.19 -2.17 31.33
CA GLY A 479 -3.02 -1.28 31.33
C GLY A 479 -2.65 -0.79 29.92
N ARG A 480 -2.70 -1.69 28.92
CA ARG A 480 -2.45 -1.35 27.52
C ARG A 480 -3.55 -0.47 26.93
N PHE A 481 -4.81 -0.69 27.31
CA PHE A 481 -5.96 0.08 26.84
C PHE A 481 -5.85 1.55 27.23
N ARG A 482 -5.45 1.85 28.47
CA ARG A 482 -5.19 3.23 28.92
C ARG A 482 -4.07 3.90 28.12
N ARG A 483 -3.05 3.15 27.69
CA ARG A 483 -1.98 3.68 26.84
C ARG A 483 -2.46 3.89 25.40
N LEU A 484 -3.33 3.02 24.88
CA LEU A 484 -4.00 3.26 23.60
C LEU A 484 -4.84 4.54 23.66
N GLU A 485 -5.63 4.75 24.71
CA GLU A 485 -6.40 6.00 24.87
C GLU A 485 -5.49 7.23 24.86
N ALA A 486 -4.41 7.21 25.63
CA ALA A 486 -3.43 8.30 25.64
C ALA A 486 -2.75 8.52 24.27
N LEU A 487 -2.44 7.43 23.55
CA LEU A 487 -1.90 7.47 22.20
C LEU A 487 -2.88 8.14 21.23
N LEU A 488 -4.13 7.69 21.17
CA LEU A 488 -5.12 8.22 20.24
C LEU A 488 -5.45 9.69 20.53
N ASP A 489 -5.54 10.06 21.80
CA ASP A 489 -5.70 11.45 22.22
C ASP A 489 -4.52 12.33 21.77
N ASP A 490 -3.30 11.81 21.85
CA ASP A 490 -2.11 12.53 21.44
C ASP A 490 -2.00 12.65 19.91
N VAL A 491 -2.30 11.58 19.16
CA VAL A 491 -2.40 11.62 17.69
C VAL A 491 -3.41 12.70 17.28
N GLU A 492 -4.57 12.69 17.91
CA GLU A 492 -5.62 13.65 17.59
C GLU A 492 -5.19 15.09 17.92
N ARG A 493 -4.80 15.37 19.16
CA ARG A 493 -4.49 16.73 19.62
C ARG A 493 -3.19 17.29 19.08
N SER A 494 -2.16 16.46 18.90
CA SER A 494 -0.84 16.94 18.47
C SER A 494 -0.69 17.03 16.96
N MET A 495 -1.44 16.23 16.20
CA MET A 495 -1.25 16.10 14.75
C MET A 495 -2.50 16.41 13.94
N LEU A 496 -3.63 15.77 14.25
CA LEU A 496 -4.83 15.82 13.41
C LEU A 496 -5.63 17.12 13.60
N ILE A 497 -5.76 17.58 14.85
CA ILE A 497 -6.45 18.82 15.23
C ILE A 497 -5.56 19.69 16.14
N PRO A 498 -4.38 20.14 15.66
CA PRO A 498 -3.38 20.82 16.49
C PRO A 498 -3.86 22.13 17.12
N LEU A 499 -4.94 22.72 16.60
CA LEU A 499 -5.57 23.94 17.11
C LEU A 499 -6.92 23.68 17.80
N GLY A 500 -7.29 22.41 18.04
CA GLY A 500 -8.58 22.02 18.62
C GLY A 500 -9.78 22.17 17.67
N TYR A 501 -9.54 22.49 16.40
CA TYR A 501 -10.59 22.63 15.38
C TYR A 501 -10.60 21.42 14.45
N VAL A 502 -11.72 20.68 14.44
CA VAL A 502 -11.96 19.64 13.43
C VAL A 502 -12.25 20.32 12.07
N PRO A 503 -11.45 20.07 11.02
CA PRO A 503 -11.69 20.60 9.68
C PRO A 503 -13.10 20.30 9.19
N LYS A 504 -13.71 21.19 8.39
CA LYS A 504 -15.12 21.03 7.99
C LYS A 504 -15.38 19.73 7.21
N GLY A 505 -14.46 19.35 6.33
CA GLY A 505 -14.55 18.11 5.55
C GLY A 505 -14.41 16.83 6.37
N TRP A 506 -14.01 16.91 7.64
CA TRP A 506 -13.81 15.76 8.53
C TRP A 506 -15.00 15.52 9.48
N ARG A 507 -16.00 16.41 9.48
CA ARG A 507 -17.19 16.29 10.34
C ARG A 507 -18.31 15.53 9.61
N GLY A 508 -18.91 14.54 10.27
CA GLY A 508 -20.07 13.80 9.73
C GLY A 508 -19.71 12.87 8.57
N ASP A 509 -20.73 12.32 7.89
CA ASP A 509 -20.60 11.45 6.71
C ASP A 509 -20.20 12.21 5.42
N ASN A 510 -19.74 13.46 5.55
CA ASN A 510 -19.59 14.42 4.46
C ASN A 510 -19.00 13.78 3.19
N GLU A 511 -19.79 13.92 2.12
CA GLU A 511 -19.53 13.45 0.76
C GLU A 511 -18.39 14.23 0.06
N ASP A 512 -17.82 15.23 0.75
CA ASP A 512 -16.80 16.14 0.21
C ASP A 512 -15.39 15.50 0.17
N VAL A 513 -15.24 14.38 -0.55
CA VAL A 513 -13.93 13.79 -0.89
C VAL A 513 -13.39 14.47 -2.14
N ALA A 514 -12.15 15.00 -2.07
CA ALA A 514 -11.38 15.51 -3.21
C ALA A 514 -12.19 16.23 -4.31
N ILE A 515 -13.01 17.22 -3.92
CA ILE A 515 -13.84 18.02 -4.84
C ILE A 515 -13.00 19.13 -5.48
N HIS A 516 -13.05 19.22 -6.81
CA HIS A 516 -12.80 20.47 -7.53
C HIS A 516 -14.06 21.34 -7.42
N ARG A 517 -14.10 22.31 -6.50
CA ARG A 517 -15.06 23.43 -6.66
C ARG A 517 -14.44 24.40 -7.66
N ASN A 518 -15.26 25.05 -8.49
CA ASN A 518 -14.84 26.15 -9.36
C ASN A 518 -14.40 27.37 -8.53
N GLY A 519 -13.33 27.22 -7.76
CA GLY A 519 -12.70 28.27 -6.97
C GLY A 519 -11.38 28.65 -7.61
N ASN A 520 -11.21 29.95 -7.88
CA ASN A 520 -9.90 30.51 -8.22
C ASN A 520 -8.86 30.05 -7.19
N PHE A 521 -7.61 29.90 -7.63
CA PHE A 521 -6.41 29.58 -6.83
C PHE A 521 -6.21 30.47 -5.58
N LEU A 522 -7.01 31.54 -5.44
CA LEU A 522 -7.00 32.56 -4.38
C LEU A 522 -8.26 32.53 -3.50
N ASP A 523 -8.97 31.40 -3.39
CA ASP A 523 -10.07 31.29 -2.42
C ASP A 523 -9.54 31.34 -0.97
N LEU A 524 -9.84 32.45 -0.29
CA LEU A 524 -9.49 32.70 1.12
C LEU A 524 -10.02 31.61 2.07
N GLY A 525 -11.13 30.94 1.72
CA GLY A 525 -11.68 29.82 2.48
C GLY A 525 -10.78 28.57 2.44
N ALA A 526 -10.29 28.23 1.25
CA ALA A 526 -9.36 27.12 1.05
C ALA A 526 -8.02 27.33 1.76
N MET A 527 -7.51 28.57 1.74
CA MET A 527 -6.27 28.93 2.46
C MET A 527 -6.43 28.81 3.98
N LYS A 528 -7.59 29.18 4.53
CA LYS A 528 -7.88 29.04 5.96
C LYS A 528 -7.95 27.57 6.38
N GLU A 529 -8.59 26.71 5.59
CA GLU A 529 -8.63 25.26 5.87
C GLU A 529 -7.25 24.61 5.75
N ALA A 530 -6.42 25.03 4.78
CA ALA A 530 -5.03 24.55 4.66
C ALA A 530 -4.18 24.95 5.88
N LEU A 531 -4.38 26.16 6.44
CA LEU A 531 -3.72 26.60 7.67
C LEU A 531 -4.17 25.81 8.91
N LEU A 532 -5.44 25.38 8.97
CA LEU A 532 -5.96 24.60 10.10
C LEU A 532 -5.46 23.15 10.11
N ALA A 533 -5.15 22.58 8.94
CA ALA A 533 -4.68 21.19 8.77
C ALA A 533 -3.22 21.10 8.29
N TRP A 534 -2.42 22.14 8.49
CA TRP A 534 -1.08 22.29 7.88
C TRP A 534 -0.14 21.09 8.12
N LYS A 535 -0.25 20.43 9.28
CA LYS A 535 0.53 19.24 9.65
C LYS A 535 0.24 18.01 8.80
N THR A 536 -0.90 17.98 8.11
CA THR A 536 -1.35 16.86 7.26
C THR A 536 -1.47 17.25 5.78
N MET A 537 -0.88 18.39 5.37
CA MET A 537 -0.96 18.86 3.98
C MET A 537 0.16 18.34 3.09
N LEU A 538 1.38 18.21 3.65
CA LEU A 538 2.55 17.73 2.92
C LEU A 538 2.90 16.31 3.38
N PRO A 539 3.22 15.38 2.46
CA PRO A 539 3.54 13.99 2.78
C PRO A 539 4.60 13.84 3.87
N ARG A 540 5.74 14.52 3.68
CA ARG A 540 6.86 14.45 4.62
C ARG A 540 6.52 15.04 5.99
N ARG A 541 5.72 16.12 6.04
CA ARG A 541 5.26 16.70 7.31
C ARG A 541 4.31 15.76 8.03
N GLY A 542 3.36 15.15 7.31
CA GLY A 542 2.43 14.18 7.87
C GLY A 542 3.15 12.98 8.48
N GLU A 543 4.09 12.39 7.75
CA GLU A 543 4.95 11.33 8.27
C GLU A 543 5.72 11.76 9.52
N MET A 544 6.40 12.91 9.45
CA MET A 544 7.24 13.40 10.54
C MET A 544 6.44 13.65 11.83
N GLU A 545 5.25 14.27 11.72
CA GLU A 545 4.40 14.53 12.88
C GLU A 545 3.83 13.24 13.47
N LEU A 546 3.42 12.29 12.62
CA LEU A 546 2.96 10.99 13.10
C LEU A 546 4.07 10.24 13.81
N MET A 547 5.26 10.14 13.21
CA MET A 547 6.39 9.45 13.82
C MET A 547 6.83 10.12 15.13
N ARG A 548 6.74 11.45 15.24
CA ARG A 548 6.98 12.14 16.52
C ARG A 548 6.01 11.67 17.60
N VAL A 549 4.71 11.58 17.30
CA VAL A 549 3.72 11.09 18.26
C VAL A 549 4.00 9.62 18.61
N LEU A 550 4.14 8.74 17.61
CA LEU A 550 4.37 7.32 17.82
C LEU A 550 5.66 7.06 18.63
N ASN A 551 6.72 7.84 18.40
CA ASN A 551 7.95 7.75 19.20
C ASN A 551 7.74 8.15 20.66
N ARG A 552 6.92 9.18 20.97
CA ARG A 552 6.60 9.51 22.38
C ARG A 552 5.92 8.36 23.11
N HIS A 553 5.17 7.54 22.39
CA HIS A 553 4.48 6.35 22.90
C HIS A 553 5.31 5.07 22.80
N GLY A 554 6.60 5.16 22.45
CA GLY A 554 7.50 4.02 22.47
C GLY A 554 7.39 3.10 21.25
N ALA A 555 7.00 3.61 20.09
CA ALA A 555 6.99 2.81 18.87
C ALA A 555 8.39 2.32 18.49
N THR A 556 8.49 1.08 18.03
CA THR A 556 9.70 0.52 17.39
C THR A 556 9.40 0.37 15.90
N SER A 557 10.37 0.64 15.03
CA SER A 557 10.13 0.54 13.58
C SER A 557 11.33 0.03 12.80
N ILE A 558 11.08 -0.41 11.56
CA ILE A 558 12.10 -0.53 10.51
C ILE A 558 11.72 0.45 9.40
N ASP A 559 12.63 1.36 9.07
CA ASP A 559 12.47 2.28 7.94
C ASP A 559 13.18 1.69 6.72
N CYS A 560 12.40 1.28 5.72
CA CYS A 560 12.87 0.74 4.45
C CYS A 560 12.89 1.86 3.40
N GLN A 561 14.07 2.29 2.97
CA GLN A 561 14.25 3.34 1.98
C GLN A 561 14.87 2.79 0.70
N CYS A 562 14.41 3.29 -0.44
CA CYS A 562 14.99 2.98 -1.73
C CYS A 562 14.84 4.15 -2.70
N ALA A 563 15.73 4.23 -3.69
CA ALA A 563 15.58 5.16 -4.80
C ALA A 563 16.24 4.59 -6.05
N LYS A 564 15.58 4.71 -7.22
CA LYS A 564 16.10 4.18 -8.50
C LYS A 564 16.52 2.72 -8.44
N VAL A 565 15.65 1.87 -7.91
CA VAL A 565 15.86 0.42 -7.82
C VAL A 565 15.32 -0.27 -9.07
N GLY A 566 16.13 -1.15 -9.66
CA GLY A 566 15.85 -1.83 -10.92
C GLY A 566 17.00 -1.63 -11.91
N GLY A 567 16.67 -1.52 -13.20
CA GLY A 567 17.61 -1.14 -14.26
C GLY A 567 17.81 0.37 -14.37
N GLU A 568 18.75 0.75 -15.24
CA GLU A 568 19.13 2.14 -15.45
C GLU A 568 18.02 2.96 -16.13
N VAL A 569 17.68 4.10 -15.52
CA VAL A 569 16.94 5.21 -16.14
C VAL A 569 17.87 6.43 -16.16
N PRO A 570 18.50 6.76 -17.30
CA PRO A 570 19.47 7.84 -17.39
C PRO A 570 18.80 9.21 -17.21
N ASP A 571 19.58 10.17 -16.70
CA ASP A 571 19.20 11.59 -16.54
C ASP A 571 17.98 11.88 -15.62
N ILE A 572 17.57 10.91 -14.81
CA ILE A 572 16.63 11.07 -13.70
C ILE A 572 17.38 11.11 -12.37
N GLU A 573 17.05 12.09 -11.55
CA GLU A 573 17.58 12.27 -10.19
C GLU A 573 16.41 12.19 -9.19
N PRO A 574 16.38 11.21 -8.29
CA PRO A 574 15.30 11.11 -7.32
C PRO A 574 15.47 12.24 -6.30
N GLN A 575 14.36 12.89 -5.94
CA GLN A 575 14.34 13.98 -4.96
C GLN A 575 13.51 13.55 -3.75
N ALA A 576 14.01 13.82 -2.54
CA ALA A 576 13.28 13.58 -1.30
C ALA A 576 12.08 14.55 -1.19
N PRO A 577 10.96 14.13 -0.56
CA PRO A 577 9.82 15.01 -0.32
C PRO A 577 10.17 16.13 0.66
N THR A 578 9.74 17.36 0.37
CA THR A 578 10.12 18.54 1.17
C THR A 578 9.27 18.68 2.43
N VAL A 579 9.88 19.18 3.51
CA VAL A 579 9.18 19.76 4.66
C VAL A 579 9.13 21.28 4.43
N ILE A 580 7.94 21.86 4.34
CA ILE A 580 7.76 23.32 4.33
C ILE A 580 6.83 23.62 5.51
N LEU A 581 7.25 24.55 6.37
CA LEU A 581 6.66 24.86 7.68
C LEU A 581 6.86 23.75 8.72
#